data_AF-A0A7J6ADL5-F1
#
_entry.id   AF-A0A7J6ADL5-F1
#
_cell.length_a   1.000
_cell.length_b   1.000
_cell.length_c   1.000
_cell.angle_alpha   90.00
_cell.angle_beta   90.00
_cell.angle_gamma   90.00
#
_symmetry.space_group_name_H-M   'P 1'
#
loop_
_entity.id
_entity.type
_entity.pdbx_description
1 polymer ?
#
loop_
_entity_poly.entity_id
_entity_poly.type
_entity_poly.pdbx_seq_one_letter_code
_entity_poly.pdbx_strand_id
1 'polypeptide(L)'
;MEGVACTGSETTLKNCSSAEWGKNNCNHGRDAGVTCSGNEAENYDDTLTADQETVILTESVRLVNGGSRCAGRVEVLHEGQWGTVCGSAWDMKDAAVVCGELRCGEAVELRYWAEFGEGSGEIWIYDLYCRGSESTLNNCSSQGGHTCYHSIDAGVICSGHRMSRLTAGPHRCSGRVEVLHGDSWSTVCDADFDQQDAEV
;
A
#
# COMPACT_ATOMS: atom_id res chain seq x y z
N MET A 1 -2.14 -5.42 19.61
CA MET A 1 -1.48 -4.19 20.07
C MET A 1 -2.28 -3.66 21.26
N GLU A 2 -1.65 -3.34 22.39
CA GLU A 2 -2.30 -2.84 23.61
C GLU A 2 -1.64 -1.52 24.04
N GLY A 3 -2.36 -0.68 24.79
CA GLY A 3 -1.83 0.59 25.27
C GLY A 3 -1.53 1.58 24.15
N VAL A 4 -2.31 1.55 23.06
CA VAL A 4 -2.19 2.57 22.00
C VAL A 4 -2.51 3.91 22.62
N ALA A 5 -1.58 4.85 22.48
CA ALA A 5 -1.71 6.21 22.97
C ALA A 5 -1.11 7.15 21.92
N CYS A 6 -1.96 7.59 20.99
CA CYS A 6 -1.64 8.55 19.96
C CYS A 6 -1.70 9.99 20.51
N THR A 7 -0.88 10.87 19.95
CA THR A 7 -0.90 12.32 20.21
C THR A 7 -1.85 13.06 19.27
N GLY A 8 -2.29 12.41 18.19
CA GLY A 8 -3.10 12.99 17.11
C GLY A 8 -2.28 13.64 16.00
N SER A 9 -0.95 13.53 16.05
CA SER A 9 -0.04 14.04 15.02
C SER A 9 0.58 12.94 14.16
N GLU A 10 0.34 11.69 14.55
CA GLU A 10 0.79 10.50 13.86
C GLU A 10 0.04 10.33 12.53
N THR A 11 0.73 9.79 11.53
CA THR A 11 0.15 9.47 10.22
C THR A 11 -0.37 8.03 10.13
N THR A 12 -0.12 7.22 11.16
CA THR A 12 -0.51 5.81 11.25
C THR A 12 -0.44 5.34 12.70
N LEU A 13 -1.33 4.43 13.10
CA LEU A 13 -1.36 3.84 14.44
C LEU A 13 -0.03 3.22 14.87
N LYS A 14 0.81 2.76 13.93
CA LYS A 14 2.16 2.25 14.25
C LYS A 14 3.09 3.27 14.89
N ASN A 15 2.88 4.55 14.60
CA ASN A 15 3.73 5.63 15.09
C ASN A 15 3.30 6.07 16.49
N CYS A 16 2.16 5.58 16.99
CA CYS A 16 1.70 5.87 18.34
C CYS A 16 2.48 5.06 19.38
N SER A 17 2.54 5.60 20.59
CA SER A 17 3.11 4.85 21.72
C SER A 17 2.26 3.62 21.99
N SER A 18 2.89 2.47 22.22
CA SER A 18 2.19 1.21 22.49
C SER A 18 3.07 0.19 23.19
N ALA A 19 2.45 -0.82 23.80
CA ALA A 19 3.15 -1.98 24.32
C ALA A 19 3.72 -2.84 23.18
N GLU A 20 4.75 -3.64 23.48
CA GLU A 20 5.33 -4.58 22.52
C GLU A 20 4.27 -5.54 21.94
N TRP A 21 4.37 -5.79 20.64
CA TRP A 21 3.43 -6.65 19.93
C TRP A 21 3.41 -8.07 20.54
N GLY A 22 2.22 -8.64 20.67
CA GLY A 22 2.02 -9.99 21.23
C GLY A 22 2.07 -10.10 22.76
N LYS A 23 2.40 -9.02 23.49
CA LYS A 23 2.27 -8.97 24.96
C LYS A 23 0.97 -8.26 25.34
N ASN A 24 -0.15 -8.97 25.27
CA ASN A 24 -1.43 -8.42 25.72
C ASN A 24 -2.30 -9.49 26.41
N ASN A 25 -3.18 -9.03 27.30
CA ASN A 25 -4.18 -9.88 27.96
C ASN A 25 -5.57 -9.75 27.31
N CYS A 26 -5.61 -9.20 26.10
CA CYS A 26 -6.85 -8.98 25.36
C CYS A 26 -7.17 -10.21 24.53
N ASN A 27 -8.42 -10.68 24.62
CA ASN A 27 -8.95 -11.65 23.68
C ASN A 27 -9.63 -10.92 22.52
N HIS A 28 -9.93 -11.63 21.43
CA HIS A 28 -10.60 -11.06 20.25
C HIS A 28 -12.01 -10.51 20.51
N GLY A 29 -12.60 -10.77 21.68
CA GLY A 29 -13.83 -10.12 22.12
C GLY A 29 -13.64 -8.66 22.56
N ARG A 30 -12.38 -8.19 22.62
CA ARG A 30 -11.96 -6.84 23.01
C ARG A 30 -11.14 -6.16 21.92
N ASP A 31 -11.32 -6.59 20.66
CA ASP A 31 -10.69 -5.92 19.54
C ASP A 31 -11.39 -4.57 19.27
N ALA A 32 -10.61 -3.50 19.18
CA ALA A 32 -11.09 -2.16 18.88
C ALA A 32 -11.74 -2.11 17.49
N GLY A 33 -12.84 -1.38 17.42
CA GLY A 33 -13.53 -1.10 16.17
C GLY A 33 -13.76 0.40 16.02
N VAL A 34 -13.76 0.88 14.79
CA VAL A 34 -14.08 2.28 14.47
C VAL A 34 -15.21 2.34 13.46
N THR A 35 -15.90 3.46 13.46
CA THR A 35 -16.85 3.85 12.42
C THR A 35 -16.61 5.33 12.13
N CYS A 36 -16.24 5.64 10.89
CA CYS A 36 -15.92 7.01 10.51
C CYS A 36 -17.19 7.87 10.43
N SER A 37 -17.05 9.17 10.73
CA SER A 37 -18.08 10.17 10.51
C SER A 37 -17.85 10.91 9.18
N GLY A 38 -18.84 10.91 8.28
CA GLY A 38 -18.80 11.64 7.00
C GLY A 38 -19.40 10.89 5.80
N ASN A 39 -19.53 11.59 4.66
CA ASN A 39 -20.11 11.08 3.40
C ASN A 39 -19.34 9.89 2.77
N GLU A 40 -18.24 9.44 3.38
CA GLU A 40 -17.50 8.21 3.04
C GLU A 40 -18.30 6.93 3.34
N ALA A 41 -19.32 7.02 4.21
CA ALA A 41 -20.25 5.93 4.52
C ALA A 41 -21.57 5.99 3.71
N GLU A 42 -21.94 7.16 3.17
CA GLU A 42 -23.24 7.36 2.50
C GLU A 42 -23.16 7.56 0.98
N ASN A 43 -21.96 7.74 0.40
CA ASN A 43 -21.78 7.95 -1.03
C ASN A 43 -20.99 6.81 -1.73
N TYR A 44 -21.00 5.62 -1.15
CA TYR A 44 -20.48 4.41 -1.77
C TYR A 44 -21.60 3.39 -1.86
N ASP A 45 -22.19 3.31 -3.05
CA ASP A 45 -23.22 2.36 -3.39
C ASP A 45 -22.62 0.94 -3.45
N ASP A 46 -22.90 0.13 -2.42
CA ASP A 46 -22.59 -1.31 -2.37
C ASP A 46 -23.42 -2.12 -3.40
N THR A 47 -24.26 -1.46 -4.20
CA THR A 47 -25.01 -2.06 -5.31
C THR A 47 -24.47 -1.74 -6.70
N LEU A 48 -23.18 -1.39 -6.84
CA LEU A 48 -22.50 -1.39 -8.14
C LEU A 48 -22.58 -2.79 -8.78
N THR A 49 -23.59 -2.96 -9.61
CA THR A 49 -23.72 -4.06 -10.54
C THR A 49 -22.47 -4.09 -11.42
N ALA A 50 -22.02 -5.30 -11.74
CA ALA A 50 -20.79 -5.59 -12.47
C ALA A 50 -20.75 -5.06 -13.93
N ASP A 51 -21.49 -4.00 -14.26
CA ASP A 51 -21.72 -3.51 -15.62
C ASP A 51 -21.52 -2.00 -15.82
N GLN A 52 -21.22 -1.18 -14.80
CA GLN A 52 -20.92 0.26 -15.00
C GLN A 52 -19.81 0.85 -14.11
N GLU A 53 -18.72 0.11 -13.92
CA GLU A 53 -17.46 0.72 -13.51
C GLU A 53 -16.48 0.54 -14.68
N THR A 54 -16.27 1.59 -15.49
CA THR A 54 -15.01 1.69 -16.23
C THR A 54 -13.91 1.99 -15.21
N VAL A 55 -13.63 1.02 -14.34
CA VAL A 55 -12.32 0.85 -13.75
C VAL A 55 -11.44 0.61 -14.96
N ILE A 56 -10.76 1.67 -15.42
CA ILE A 56 -9.50 1.44 -16.10
C ILE A 56 -8.62 0.88 -14.98
N LEU A 57 -8.74 -0.43 -14.74
CA LEU A 57 -7.73 -1.19 -14.04
C LEU A 57 -6.50 -0.94 -14.89
N THR A 58 -5.53 -0.26 -14.32
CA THR A 58 -4.19 -0.21 -14.86
C THR A 58 -3.61 -1.61 -14.65
N GLU A 59 -4.13 -2.60 -15.38
CA GLU A 59 -3.69 -4.00 -15.33
C GLU A 59 -2.25 -4.15 -15.83
N SER A 60 -1.65 -3.05 -16.30
CA SER A 60 -0.25 -2.91 -16.68
C SER A 60 0.70 -2.88 -15.50
N VAL A 61 0.29 -2.47 -14.29
CA VAL A 61 1.19 -2.27 -13.14
C VAL A 61 0.56 -2.78 -11.85
N ARG A 62 1.35 -3.43 -11.00
CA ARG A 62 0.96 -3.80 -9.64
C ARG A 62 2.11 -3.64 -8.64
N LEU A 63 1.74 -3.48 -7.37
CA LEU A 63 2.69 -3.50 -6.25
C LEU A 63 2.51 -4.78 -5.44
N VAL A 64 3.62 -5.51 -5.25
CA VAL A 64 3.62 -6.83 -4.59
C VAL A 64 4.39 -6.76 -3.28
N ASN A 65 3.94 -7.49 -2.25
CA ASN A 65 4.60 -7.65 -0.96
C ASN A 65 4.82 -6.37 -0.11
N GLY A 66 4.13 -5.26 -0.38
CA GLY A 66 4.19 -4.08 0.51
C GLY A 66 2.99 -3.94 1.45
N GLY A 67 2.20 -5.00 1.65
CA GLY A 67 1.12 -5.01 2.63
C GLY A 67 -0.11 -4.17 2.29
N SER A 68 -0.14 -3.49 1.14
CA SER A 68 -1.30 -2.78 0.60
C SER A 68 -1.19 -2.66 -0.92
N ARG A 69 -2.25 -2.18 -1.59
CA ARG A 69 -2.20 -1.87 -3.03
C ARG A 69 -1.27 -0.70 -3.41
N CYS A 70 -0.81 0.07 -2.42
CA CYS A 70 -0.06 1.32 -2.59
C CYS A 70 1.38 1.25 -2.06
N ALA A 71 1.89 0.05 -1.78
CA ALA A 71 3.29 -0.17 -1.49
C ALA A 71 3.71 -1.56 -1.97
N GLY A 72 4.95 -1.69 -2.43
CA GLY A 72 5.52 -2.99 -2.81
C GLY A 72 6.58 -2.91 -3.91
N ARG A 73 7.05 -4.10 -4.31
CA ARG A 73 7.85 -4.31 -5.52
C ARG A 73 7.01 -3.96 -6.73
N VAL A 74 7.58 -3.21 -7.68
CA VAL A 74 6.92 -2.82 -8.92
C VAL A 74 6.99 -3.98 -9.92
N GLU A 75 5.83 -4.46 -10.33
CA GLU A 75 5.71 -5.44 -11.40
C GLU A 75 4.84 -4.89 -12.52
N VAL A 76 5.21 -5.21 -13.76
CA VAL A 76 4.51 -4.77 -14.97
C VAL A 76 4.05 -5.96 -15.81
N LEU A 77 2.89 -5.82 -16.43
CA LEU A 77 2.32 -6.83 -17.32
C LEU A 77 2.76 -6.54 -18.76
N HIS A 78 3.53 -7.46 -19.34
CA HIS A 78 3.96 -7.39 -20.73
C HIS A 78 3.75 -8.74 -21.41
N GLU A 79 3.16 -8.74 -22.61
CA GLU A 79 2.82 -9.96 -23.37
C GLU A 79 2.08 -11.05 -22.55
N GLY A 80 1.22 -10.62 -21.63
CA GLY A 80 0.44 -11.51 -20.77
C GLY A 80 1.23 -12.15 -19.62
N GLN A 81 2.47 -11.73 -19.38
CA GLN A 81 3.32 -12.18 -18.29
C GLN A 81 3.75 -11.03 -17.39
N TRP A 82 3.68 -11.25 -16.08
CA TRP A 82 4.20 -10.32 -15.10
C TRP A 82 5.72 -10.44 -15.02
N GLY A 83 6.39 -9.30 -14.94
CA GLY A 83 7.83 -9.22 -14.69
C GLY A 83 8.17 -7.97 -13.90
N THR A 84 9.43 -7.87 -13.48
CA THR A 84 9.86 -6.82 -12.55
C THR A 84 10.48 -5.62 -13.26
N VAL A 85 10.66 -4.55 -12.50
CA VAL A 85 11.39 -3.35 -12.92
C VAL A 85 12.74 -3.32 -12.21
N CYS A 86 13.81 -3.06 -12.96
CA CYS A 86 15.15 -2.95 -12.41
C CYS A 86 15.33 -1.66 -11.59
N GLY A 87 16.03 -1.76 -10.46
CA GLY A 87 16.29 -0.64 -9.55
C GLY A 87 17.52 0.22 -9.89
N SER A 88 18.21 0.00 -11.02
CA SER A 88 19.47 0.70 -11.36
C SER A 88 19.30 2.19 -11.60
N ALA A 89 18.28 2.58 -12.37
CA ALA A 89 17.95 3.96 -12.68
C ALA A 89 16.66 4.43 -12.00
N TRP A 90 16.06 3.60 -11.15
CA TRP A 90 14.79 3.86 -10.48
C TRP A 90 14.85 5.11 -9.61
N ASP A 91 14.02 6.12 -9.93
CA ASP A 91 13.99 7.39 -9.20
C ASP A 91 12.57 7.83 -8.77
N MET A 92 12.50 9.00 -8.14
CA MET A 92 11.23 9.55 -7.62
C MET A 92 10.24 9.93 -8.71
N LYS A 93 10.70 10.24 -9.93
CA LYS A 93 9.82 10.56 -11.05
C LYS A 93 9.18 9.29 -11.60
N ASP A 94 9.95 8.20 -11.69
CA ASP A 94 9.40 6.91 -12.09
C ASP A 94 8.36 6.42 -11.07
N ALA A 95 8.68 6.55 -9.77
CA ALA A 95 7.76 6.24 -8.69
C ALA A 95 6.51 7.12 -8.68
N ALA A 96 6.63 8.41 -8.99
CA ALA A 96 5.47 9.31 -9.09
C ALA A 96 4.49 8.84 -10.18
N VAL A 97 5.00 8.37 -11.33
CA VAL A 97 4.17 7.79 -12.39
C VAL A 97 3.47 6.52 -11.90
N VAL A 98 4.16 5.62 -11.19
CA VAL A 98 3.54 4.40 -10.64
C VAL A 98 2.45 4.72 -9.61
N CYS A 99 2.73 5.60 -8.65
CA CYS A 99 1.76 5.98 -7.62
C CYS A 99 0.55 6.72 -8.21
N GLY A 100 0.78 7.54 -9.24
CA GLY A 100 -0.27 8.19 -10.01
C GLY A 100 -1.13 7.21 -10.81
N GLU A 101 -0.49 6.30 -11.55
CA GLU A 101 -1.15 5.26 -12.37
C GLU A 101 -2.08 4.39 -11.49
N LEU A 102 -1.60 3.99 -10.30
CA LEU A 102 -2.37 3.19 -9.34
C LEU A 102 -3.41 3.97 -8.52
N ARG A 103 -3.49 5.30 -8.70
CA ARG A 103 -4.30 6.21 -7.88
C ARG A 103 -4.03 6.02 -6.39
N CYS A 104 -2.75 5.97 -6.05
CA CYS A 104 -2.21 5.85 -4.70
C CYS A 104 -1.62 7.16 -4.16
N GLY A 105 -1.90 8.28 -4.84
CA GLY A 105 -1.39 9.61 -4.48
C GLY A 105 0.08 9.79 -4.90
N GLU A 106 0.81 10.60 -4.15
CA GLU A 106 2.22 10.91 -4.41
C GLU A 106 3.15 9.76 -3.99
N ALA A 107 4.32 9.67 -4.64
CA ALA A 107 5.41 8.82 -4.19
C ALA A 107 6.06 9.39 -2.92
N VAL A 108 6.24 8.54 -1.91
CA VAL A 108 6.79 8.94 -0.60
C VAL A 108 8.18 8.39 -0.39
N GLU A 109 8.41 7.14 -0.77
CA GLU A 109 9.69 6.48 -0.54
C GLU A 109 10.00 5.46 -1.65
N LEU A 110 11.28 5.42 -2.03
CA LEU A 110 11.82 4.42 -2.95
C LEU A 110 12.42 3.28 -2.15
N ARG A 111 12.17 2.06 -2.59
CA ARG A 111 12.76 0.85 -2.04
C ARG A 111 13.65 0.21 -3.09
N TYR A 112 14.87 -0.11 -2.70
CA TYR A 112 15.90 -0.68 -3.56
C TYR A 112 16.29 -2.07 -3.05
N TRP A 113 17.15 -2.76 -3.80
CA TRP A 113 17.75 -4.03 -3.37
C TRP A 113 16.73 -5.10 -2.97
N ALA A 114 15.58 -5.12 -3.67
CA ALA A 114 14.50 -6.07 -3.40
C ALA A 114 14.05 -6.10 -1.92
N GLU A 115 13.91 -4.94 -1.27
CA GLU A 115 13.44 -4.84 0.13
C GLU A 115 12.05 -5.47 0.35
N PHE A 116 11.19 -5.47 -0.67
CA PHE A 116 9.90 -6.17 -0.68
C PHE A 116 10.01 -7.65 -1.11
N GLY A 117 11.22 -8.19 -1.13
CA GLY A 117 11.56 -9.50 -1.66
C GLY A 117 11.83 -9.46 -3.17
N GLU A 118 12.65 -10.40 -3.61
CA GLU A 118 12.97 -10.62 -5.03
C GLU A 118 11.71 -11.07 -5.78
N GLY A 119 11.55 -10.59 -7.01
CA GLY A 119 10.62 -11.16 -7.96
C GLY A 119 11.18 -12.42 -8.60
N SER A 120 10.49 -12.86 -9.65
CA SER A 120 10.87 -14.05 -10.41
C SER A 120 10.42 -13.88 -11.85
N GLY A 121 11.13 -14.54 -12.78
CA GLY A 121 10.79 -14.49 -14.20
C GLY A 121 11.56 -13.38 -14.92
N GLU A 122 10.87 -12.65 -15.79
CA GLU A 122 11.49 -11.63 -16.63
C GLU A 122 11.63 -10.29 -15.89
N ILE A 123 12.69 -9.56 -16.21
CA ILE A 123 12.84 -8.14 -15.83
C ILE A 123 12.48 -7.32 -17.08
N TRP A 124 11.22 -6.91 -17.18
CA TRP A 124 10.69 -6.27 -18.39
C TRP A 124 11.28 -4.88 -18.65
N ILE A 125 11.62 -4.17 -17.59
CA ILE A 125 12.07 -2.78 -17.67
C ILE A 125 13.42 -2.64 -16.96
N TYR A 126 14.39 -2.11 -17.70
CA TYR A 126 15.79 -1.99 -17.27
C TYR A 126 16.12 -0.59 -16.75
N ASP A 127 16.13 0.43 -17.60
CA ASP A 127 16.24 1.81 -17.15
C ASP A 127 14.97 2.58 -17.54
N LEU A 128 14.34 3.23 -16.54
CA LEU A 128 13.26 4.18 -16.73
C LEU A 128 13.79 5.59 -16.60
N TYR A 129 13.27 6.48 -17.44
CA TYR A 129 13.56 7.90 -17.42
C TYR A 129 12.26 8.68 -17.58
N CYS A 130 11.37 8.54 -16.60
CA CYS A 130 10.14 9.32 -16.54
C CYS A 130 10.44 10.81 -16.28
N ARG A 131 9.58 11.68 -16.76
CA ARG A 131 9.54 13.11 -16.39
C ARG A 131 8.82 13.32 -15.07
N GLY A 132 7.94 12.38 -14.69
CA GLY A 132 7.09 12.41 -13.50
C GLY A 132 5.68 12.93 -13.77
N SER A 133 5.34 13.23 -15.02
CA SER A 133 4.01 13.73 -15.44
C SER A 133 3.30 12.80 -16.41
N GLU A 134 3.91 11.66 -16.72
CA GLU A 134 3.33 10.60 -17.51
C GLU A 134 2.12 9.97 -16.80
N SER A 135 1.12 9.58 -17.58
CA SER A 135 -0.09 8.92 -17.05
C SER A 135 0.15 7.46 -16.68
N THR A 136 1.11 6.81 -17.34
CA THR A 136 1.42 5.39 -17.19
C THR A 136 2.90 5.15 -17.41
N LEU A 137 3.48 4.12 -16.79
CA LEU A 137 4.89 3.74 -16.96
C LEU A 137 5.28 3.53 -18.43
N ASN A 138 4.36 3.01 -19.25
CA ASN A 138 4.57 2.79 -20.68
C ASN A 138 4.82 4.08 -21.49
N ASN A 139 4.52 5.25 -20.92
CA ASN A 139 4.73 6.53 -21.58
C ASN A 139 6.09 7.15 -21.24
N CYS A 140 6.85 6.52 -20.34
CA CYS A 140 8.20 6.95 -20.02
C CYS A 140 9.19 6.47 -21.07
N SER A 141 10.31 7.18 -21.21
CA SER A 141 11.43 6.69 -22.02
C SER A 141 12.11 5.55 -21.28
N SER A 142 12.35 4.44 -21.95
CA SER A 142 13.11 3.31 -21.41
C SER A 142 14.33 2.99 -22.27
N GLN A 143 15.43 2.62 -21.64
CA GLN A 143 16.60 2.07 -22.32
C GLN A 143 16.81 0.62 -21.88
N GLY A 144 17.09 -0.25 -22.85
CA GLY A 144 17.44 -1.65 -22.60
C GLY A 144 18.93 -1.92 -22.83
N GLY A 145 19.42 -3.06 -22.36
CA GLY A 145 20.69 -3.63 -22.79
C GLY A 145 21.80 -3.72 -21.74
N HIS A 146 21.53 -3.43 -20.47
CA HIS A 146 22.44 -3.79 -19.35
C HIS A 146 21.90 -4.97 -18.55
N THR A 147 22.79 -5.68 -17.87
CA THR A 147 22.40 -6.80 -17.02
C THR A 147 21.79 -6.30 -15.72
N CYS A 148 20.58 -6.78 -15.41
CA CYS A 148 19.91 -6.57 -14.13
C CYS A 148 19.63 -7.93 -13.47
N TYR A 149 19.41 -7.92 -12.14
CA TYR A 149 19.15 -9.11 -11.34
C TYR A 149 18.00 -8.82 -10.37
N HIS A 150 17.24 -9.84 -9.98
CA HIS A 150 16.13 -9.66 -9.04
C HIS A 150 16.55 -9.13 -7.67
N SER A 151 17.81 -9.31 -7.28
CA SER A 151 18.39 -8.72 -6.06
C SER A 151 18.37 -7.18 -6.05
N ILE A 152 18.03 -6.54 -7.18
CA ILE A 152 17.87 -5.09 -7.31
C ILE A 152 16.51 -4.70 -7.89
N ASP A 153 15.47 -5.53 -7.73
CA ASP A 153 14.12 -5.14 -8.15
C ASP A 153 13.66 -3.85 -7.45
N ALA A 154 13.03 -2.98 -8.22
CA ALA A 154 12.53 -1.69 -7.78
C ALA A 154 11.26 -1.82 -6.92
N GLY A 155 11.14 -0.98 -5.91
CA GLY A 155 9.95 -0.86 -5.07
C GLY A 155 9.60 0.58 -4.75
N VAL A 156 8.35 0.78 -4.33
CA VAL A 156 7.82 2.10 -3.97
C VAL A 156 6.85 2.01 -2.80
N ILE A 157 6.83 3.06 -2.00
CA ILE A 157 5.76 3.36 -1.05
C ILE A 157 5.10 4.67 -1.50
N CYS A 158 3.79 4.60 -1.77
CA CYS A 158 2.97 5.76 -2.10
C CYS A 158 2.27 6.30 -0.85
N SER A 159 1.81 7.55 -0.90
CA SER A 159 1.08 8.21 0.18
C SER A 159 -0.25 7.53 0.54
N GLY A 160 -0.85 6.81 -0.40
CA GLY A 160 -2.02 5.95 -0.17
C GLY A 160 -1.71 4.64 0.56
N HIS A 161 -0.45 4.36 0.91
CA HIS A 161 -0.08 3.18 1.69
C HIS A 161 -0.58 3.32 3.13
N ARG A 162 -1.66 2.60 3.44
CA ARG A 162 -2.20 2.50 4.79
C ARG A 162 -1.77 1.17 5.41
N MET A 163 -1.02 1.26 6.51
CA MET A 163 -0.61 0.09 7.31
C MET A 163 -1.70 -0.34 8.31
N SER A 164 -2.82 0.37 8.34
CA SER A 164 -4.04 0.06 9.08
C SER A 164 -5.19 -0.21 8.12
N ARG A 165 -6.11 -1.10 8.51
CA ARG A 165 -7.33 -1.42 7.75
C ARG A 165 -8.51 -1.67 8.69
N LEU A 166 -9.71 -1.51 8.15
CA LEU A 166 -10.97 -1.89 8.80
C LEU A 166 -11.50 -3.17 8.17
N THR A 167 -11.89 -4.13 9.01
CA THR A 167 -12.41 -5.43 8.58
C THR A 167 -13.70 -5.77 9.32
N ALA A 168 -14.52 -6.65 8.73
CA ALA A 168 -15.74 -7.16 9.37
C ALA A 168 -16.74 -6.08 9.82
N GLY A 169 -16.75 -4.92 9.17
CA GLY A 169 -17.81 -3.92 9.31
C GLY A 169 -18.72 -3.87 8.09
N PRO A 170 -19.89 -3.22 8.21
CA PRO A 170 -20.88 -3.12 7.14
C PRO A 170 -20.45 -2.25 5.95
N HIS A 171 -19.40 -1.44 6.06
CA HIS A 171 -18.88 -0.61 4.96
C HIS A 171 -17.36 -0.40 5.11
N ARG A 172 -16.70 0.12 4.07
CA ARG A 172 -15.24 0.36 4.04
C ARG A 172 -14.68 1.28 5.14
N CYS A 173 -15.58 2.02 5.80
CA CYS A 173 -15.29 2.99 6.86
C CYS A 173 -15.84 2.54 8.22
N SER A 174 -16.14 1.25 8.40
CA SER A 174 -16.43 0.67 9.69
C SER A 174 -15.84 -0.72 9.83
N GLY A 175 -15.55 -1.11 11.07
CA GLY A 175 -15.10 -2.45 11.39
C GLY A 175 -14.01 -2.49 12.43
N ARG A 176 -13.49 -3.70 12.65
CA ARG A 176 -12.35 -3.98 13.53
C ARG A 176 -11.08 -3.40 12.93
N VAL A 177 -10.31 -2.70 13.77
CA VAL A 177 -9.01 -2.12 13.42
C VAL A 177 -7.95 -3.22 13.39
N GLU A 178 -7.28 -3.35 12.25
CA GLU A 178 -6.11 -4.21 12.10
C GLU A 178 -4.93 -3.40 11.59
N VAL A 179 -3.75 -3.68 12.13
CA VAL A 179 -2.50 -3.03 11.75
C VAL A 179 -1.50 -4.11 11.32
N LEU A 180 -0.85 -3.90 10.18
CA LEU A 180 0.11 -4.84 9.62
C LEU A 180 1.40 -4.84 10.45
N HIS A 181 1.81 -5.95 11.04
CA HIS A 181 3.08 -6.07 11.77
C HIS A 181 3.89 -7.28 11.27
N GLY A 182 5.13 -7.00 10.83
CA GLY A 182 5.86 -7.93 9.98
C GLY A 182 5.01 -8.27 8.74
N ASP A 183 4.82 -9.57 8.51
CA ASP A 183 4.00 -10.10 7.41
C ASP A 183 2.56 -10.46 7.83
N SER A 184 2.15 -10.08 9.04
CA SER A 184 0.87 -10.49 9.63
C SER A 184 0.01 -9.30 10.05
N TRP A 185 -1.30 -9.40 9.85
CA TRP A 185 -2.24 -8.42 10.40
C TRP A 185 -2.52 -8.75 11.86
N SER A 186 -2.34 -7.79 12.76
CA SER A 186 -2.75 -7.95 14.16
C SER A 186 -3.83 -6.96 14.56
N THR A 187 -4.60 -7.33 15.58
CA THR A 187 -5.71 -6.52 16.10
C THR A 187 -5.22 -5.52 17.15
N VAL A 188 -5.99 -4.45 17.34
CA VAL A 188 -5.78 -3.44 18.38
C VAL A 188 -6.75 -3.70 19.53
N CYS A 189 -6.29 -3.61 20.78
CA CYS A 189 -7.13 -3.84 21.96
C CYS A 189 -7.94 -2.58 22.33
N ASP A 190 -9.18 -2.76 22.77
CA ASP A 190 -10.11 -1.69 23.18
C ASP A 190 -9.77 -1.00 24.51
N ALA A 191 -8.84 -1.53 25.31
CA ALA A 191 -8.65 -1.13 26.70
C ALA A 191 -8.18 0.32 26.87
N ASP A 192 -7.40 0.82 25.91
CA ASP A 192 -6.85 2.19 25.89
C ASP A 192 -7.15 2.92 24.57
N PHE A 193 -7.78 2.22 23.60
CA PHE A 193 -8.06 2.79 22.29
C PHE A 193 -9.21 3.80 22.37
N ASP A 194 -8.89 5.08 22.28
CA ASP A 194 -9.83 6.18 22.43
C ASP A 194 -10.12 6.93 21.11
N GLN A 195 -10.85 8.04 21.21
CA GLN A 195 -11.21 8.85 20.05
C GLN A 195 -9.98 9.48 19.38
N GLN A 196 -8.95 9.82 20.15
CA GLN A 196 -7.73 10.42 19.61
C GLN A 196 -6.93 9.40 18.81
N ASP A 197 -6.93 8.14 19.25
CA ASP A 197 -6.36 7.03 18.48
C ASP A 197 -7.17 6.76 17.21
N ALA A 198 -8.51 6.82 17.29
CA ALA A 198 -9.40 6.60 16.15
C ALA A 198 -9.31 7.69 15.06
N GLU A 199 -8.79 8.87 15.40
CA GLU A 199 -8.57 9.99 14.48
C GLU A 199 -7.25 9.88 13.69
N VAL A 200 -6.36 8.95 14.05
CA VAL A 200 -5.09 8.63 13.38
C VAL A 200 -5.26 7.53 12.32
#